data_AF-A0A925NBF6-F1
#
_entry.id   AF-A0A925NBF6-F1
#
_cell.length_a   1.000
_cell.length_b   1.000
_cell.length_c   1.000
_cell.angle_alpha   90.00
_cell.angle_beta   90.00
_cell.angle_gamma   90.00
#
_symmetry.space_group_name_H-M   'P 1'
#
loop_
_entity.id
_entity.type
_entity.pdbx_description
1 polymer ?
#
loop_
_entity_poly.entity_id
_entity_poly.type
_entity_poly.pdbx_seq_one_letter_code
_entity_poly.pdbx_strand_id
1 'polypeptide(L)'
;CPVRTMALAALARSGRPHHIQLSCAGAHGAVAAIRAGWGVGCLNQSAIPADLKPLPASEARHWPAPGRLSFYALARPAMQATERALRRWAAA
;
A
#
# COMPACT_ATOMS: atom_id res chain seq x y z
N CYS A 1 10.12 14.61 -5.88
CA CYS A 1 10.26 13.13 -5.77
C CYS A 1 9.54 12.48 -6.96
N PRO A 2 10.26 11.96 -7.97
CA PRO A 2 9.66 11.34 -9.16
C PRO A 2 8.72 10.17 -8.83
N VAL A 3 9.08 9.34 -7.84
CA VAL A 3 8.25 8.21 -7.37
C VAL A 3 6.87 8.68 -6.90
N ARG A 4 6.81 9.79 -6.14
CA ARG A 4 5.53 10.38 -5.70
C ARG A 4 4.67 10.80 -6.89
N THR A 5 5.25 11.52 -7.85
CA THR A 5 4.52 11.98 -9.05
C THR A 5 3.98 10.81 -9.86
N MET A 6 4.80 9.77 -10.08
CA MET A 6 4.38 8.55 -10.80
C MET A 6 3.27 7.80 -10.06
N ALA A 7 3.37 7.66 -8.74
CA ALA A 7 2.36 6.99 -7.92
C ALA A 7 1.00 7.71 -7.96
N LEU A 8 1.00 9.04 -7.79
CA LEU A 8 -0.22 9.85 -7.84
C LEU A 8 -0.85 9.84 -9.23
N ALA A 9 -0.04 9.93 -10.29
CA ALA A 9 -0.53 9.83 -11.66
C ALA A 9 -1.16 8.46 -11.95
N ALA A 10 -0.58 7.38 -11.44
CA ALA A 10 -1.17 6.04 -11.57
C ALA A 10 -2.50 5.90 -10.82
N LEU A 11 -2.58 6.44 -9.59
CA LEU A 11 -3.81 6.44 -8.81
C LEU A 11 -4.91 7.27 -9.48
N ALA A 12 -4.57 8.48 -9.96
CA ALA A 12 -5.49 9.34 -10.70
C ALA A 12 -6.04 8.65 -11.96
N ARG A 13 -5.18 8.00 -12.76
CA ARG A 13 -5.60 7.24 -13.95
C ARG A 13 -6.52 6.07 -13.62
N SER A 14 -6.32 5.43 -12.47
CA SER A 14 -7.18 4.32 -12.02
C SER A 14 -8.53 4.76 -11.46
N GLY A 15 -8.81 6.07 -11.39
CA GLY A 15 -10.03 6.60 -10.77
C GLY A 15 -10.14 6.30 -9.27
N ARG A 16 -9.04 5.89 -8.63
CA ARG A 16 -9.03 5.48 -7.22
C ARG A 16 -8.96 6.71 -6.32
N PRO A 17 -9.95 6.91 -5.42
CA PRO A 17 -9.87 7.96 -4.42
C PRO A 17 -8.62 7.76 -3.56
N HIS A 18 -7.83 8.82 -3.40
CA HIS A 18 -6.60 8.79 -2.64
C HIS A 18 -6.34 10.17 -2.01
N HIS A 19 -5.62 10.18 -0.90
CA HIS A 19 -5.12 11.39 -0.26
C HIS A 19 -3.72 11.12 0.27
N ILE A 20 -2.96 12.19 0.51
CA ILE A 20 -1.60 12.08 1.05
C ILE A 20 -1.70 12.17 2.57
N GLN A 21 -1.47 11.06 3.26
CA GLN A 21 -1.47 11.02 4.72
C GLN A 21 -0.14 11.50 5.32
N LEU A 22 0.98 11.23 4.65
CA LEU A 22 2.31 11.61 5.10
C LEU A 22 3.21 11.93 3.90
N SER A 23 4.10 12.91 4.07
CA SER A 23 5.22 13.17 3.18
C SER A 23 6.52 13.15 3.99
N CYS A 24 7.52 12.39 3.54
CA CYS A 24 8.81 12.25 4.21
C CYS A 24 9.97 12.47 3.23
N ALA A 25 11.12 12.88 3.77
CA ALA A 25 12.37 12.97 3.02
C ALA A 25 13.06 11.58 3.04
N GLY A 26 12.85 10.78 2.00
CA GLY A 26 13.50 9.48 1.81
C GLY A 26 12.64 8.25 2.12
N ALA A 27 13.14 7.07 1.72
CA ALA A 27 12.39 5.82 1.76
C ALA A 27 12.19 5.25 3.17
N HIS A 28 13.13 5.48 4.09
CA HIS A 28 13.04 4.97 5.47
C HIS A 28 11.84 5.55 6.23
N GLY A 29 11.55 6.84 6.06
CA GLY A 29 10.35 7.46 6.66
C GLY A 29 9.05 6.86 6.13
N ALA A 30 8.99 6.54 4.84
CA ALA A 30 7.83 5.89 4.23
C ALA A 30 7.65 4.47 4.79
N VAL A 31 8.71 3.68 4.84
CA VAL A 31 8.69 2.33 5.43
C VAL A 31 8.24 2.36 6.89
N ALA A 32 8.76 3.29 7.70
CA ALA A 32 8.37 3.43 9.10
C ALA A 32 6.88 3.75 9.25
N ALA A 33 6.33 4.65 8.43
CA ALA A 33 4.91 4.98 8.43
C ALA A 33 4.03 3.77 8.04
N ILE A 34 4.46 2.98 7.06
CA ILE A 34 3.72 1.76 6.67
C ILE A 34 3.77 0.71 7.78
N ARG A 35 4.93 0.52 8.43
CA ARG A 35 5.05 -0.36 9.61
C ARG A 35 4.17 0.10 10.78
N ALA A 36 3.97 1.41 10.94
CA ALA A 36 3.03 1.97 11.91
C ALA A 36 1.55 1.78 11.52
N GLY A 37 1.26 1.24 10.33
CA GLY A 37 -0.10 0.99 9.85
C GLY A 37 -0.80 2.22 9.27
N TRP A 38 -0.05 3.26 8.87
CA TRP A 38 -0.61 4.52 8.37
C TRP A 38 -1.05 4.45 6.90
N GLY A 39 -1.34 3.26 6.37
CA GLY A 39 -1.88 3.07 5.03
C GLY A 39 -0.93 2.34 4.08
N VAL A 40 -0.73 2.91 2.88
CA VAL A 40 0.01 2.29 1.77
C VAL A 40 1.19 3.14 1.31
N GLY A 41 2.30 2.49 0.97
CA GLY A 41 3.49 3.11 0.42
C GLY A 41 3.69 2.76 -1.05
N CYS A 42 4.57 3.51 -1.75
CA CYS A 42 4.99 3.19 -3.11
C CYS A 42 6.50 3.31 -3.24
N LEU A 43 7.15 2.22 -3.64
CA LEU A 43 8.61 2.11 -3.81
C LEU A 43 8.91 1.19 -5.00
N ASN A 44 10.17 1.16 -5.44
CA ASN A 44 10.65 0.12 -6.35
C ASN A 44 10.53 -1.24 -5.66
N GLN A 45 10.13 -2.28 -6.40
CA GLN A 45 9.99 -3.63 -5.87
C GLN A 45 11.25 -4.14 -5.16
N SER A 46 12.44 -3.82 -5.67
CA SER A 46 13.72 -4.19 -5.04
C SER A 46 13.99 -3.48 -3.72
N ALA A 47 13.28 -2.40 -3.43
CA ALA A 47 13.42 -1.59 -2.22
C ALA A 47 12.31 -1.85 -1.19
N ILE A 48 11.40 -2.80 -1.45
CA ILE A 48 10.36 -3.19 -0.51
C ILE A 48 10.98 -4.14 0.53
N PRO A 49 10.97 -3.77 1.83
CA PRO A 49 11.43 -4.66 2.90
C PRO A 49 10.62 -5.96 2.96
N ALA A 50 11.27 -7.07 3.33
CA ALA A 50 10.65 -8.41 3.36
C ALA A 50 9.47 -8.55 4.34
N ASP A 51 9.38 -7.68 5.34
CA ASP A 51 8.27 -7.64 6.30
C ASP A 51 7.02 -6.91 5.76
N LEU A 52 7.11 -6.29 4.58
CA LEU A 52 6.01 -5.62 3.92
C LEU A 52 5.55 -6.43 2.71
N LYS A 53 4.24 -6.40 2.44
CA LYS A 53 3.66 -7.15 1.33
C LYS A 53 3.36 -6.20 0.15
N PRO A 54 3.86 -6.50 -1.06
CA PRO A 54 3.42 -5.84 -2.28
C PRO A 54 1.92 -6.03 -2.49
N LEU A 55 1.24 -4.99 -2.97
CA LEU A 55 -0.17 -5.01 -3.32
C LEU A 55 -0.26 -5.12 -4.85
N PRO A 56 -0.46 -6.34 -5.40
CA PRO A 56 -0.50 -6.53 -6.84
C PRO A 56 -1.83 -6.02 -7.42
N ALA A 57 -1.81 -5.72 -8.71
CA ALA A 57 -3.00 -5.34 -9.47
C ALA A 57 -4.08 -6.44 -9.50
N SER A 58 -3.70 -7.70 -9.27
CA SER A 58 -4.60 -8.86 -9.24
C SER A 58 -5.39 -9.04 -7.94
N GLU A 59 -5.06 -8.31 -6.87
CA GLU A 59 -5.88 -8.35 -5.65
C GLU A 59 -7.16 -7.55 -5.85
N ALA A 60 -8.26 -7.93 -5.17
CA ALA A 60 -9.61 -7.36 -5.30
C ALA A 60 -9.71 -5.82 -5.21
N ARG A 61 -8.65 -5.15 -4.75
CA ARG A 61 -8.53 -3.70 -4.67
C ARG A 61 -7.83 -3.05 -5.88
N HIS A 62 -7.34 -3.80 -6.87
CA HIS A 62 -6.72 -3.33 -8.12
C HIS A 62 -5.73 -2.16 -7.94
N TRP A 63 -4.59 -2.43 -7.28
CA TRP A 63 -3.55 -1.40 -7.12
C TRP A 63 -2.74 -1.24 -8.42
N PRO A 64 -2.73 -0.04 -9.04
CA PRO A 64 -2.06 0.16 -10.32
C PRO A 64 -0.54 0.14 -10.12
N ALA A 65 0.20 -0.70 -10.85
CA ALA A 65 1.66 -0.68 -10.80
C ALA A 65 2.21 0.47 -11.67
N PRO A 66 2.85 1.52 -11.11
CA PRO A 66 3.43 2.61 -11.90
C PRO A 66 4.76 2.18 -12.53
N GLY A 67 4.71 1.38 -13.59
CA GLY A 67 5.92 0.84 -14.24
C GLY A 67 6.63 -0.18 -13.34
N ARG A 68 7.89 0.09 -12.96
CA ARG A 68 8.68 -0.78 -12.03
C ARG A 68 8.39 -0.52 -10.55
N LEU A 69 7.48 0.40 -10.23
CA LEU A 69 7.08 0.70 -8.87
C LEU A 69 5.95 -0.25 -8.43
N SER A 70 5.89 -0.54 -7.13
CA SER A 70 4.85 -1.35 -6.53
C SER A 70 4.32 -0.67 -5.28
N PHE A 71 2.99 -0.69 -5.12
CA PHE A 71 2.37 -0.32 -3.86
C PHE A 71 2.61 -1.42 -2.84
N TYR A 72 2.79 -1.07 -1.57
CA TYR A 72 2.98 -2.02 -0.49
C TYR A 72 2.26 -1.57 0.78
N ALA A 73 1.90 -2.54 1.61
CA ALA A 73 1.31 -2.30 2.92
C ALA A 73 1.91 -3.26 3.95
N LEU A 74 1.65 -2.94 5.22
CA LEU A 74 1.94 -3.86 6.30
C LEU A 74 1.07 -5.10 6.16
N ALA A 75 1.71 -6.26 6.03
CA ALA A 75 1.02 -7.52 6.19
C ALA A 75 0.84 -7.79 7.68
N ARG A 76 -0.40 -7.84 8.17
CA ARG A 76 -0.71 -8.40 9.48
C ARG A 76 -1.40 -9.75 9.31
N PRO A 77 -0.69 -10.80 8.85
CA PRO A 77 -1.30 -12.11 8.59
C PRO A 77 -2.01 -12.67 9.82
N ALA A 78 -1.46 -12.46 11.03
CA ALA A 78 -2.10 -12.84 12.29
C ALA A 78 -3.47 -12.17 12.52
N MET A 79 -3.68 -10.95 12.02
CA MET A 79 -4.97 -10.25 12.12
C MET A 79 -5.93 -10.57 10.97
N GLN A 80 -5.47 -11.17 9.87
CA GLN A 80 -6.35 -11.44 8.71
C GLN A 80 -7.44 -12.47 9.03
N ALA A 81 -7.17 -13.44 9.91
CA ALA A 81 -8.18 -14.39 10.35
C ALA A 81 -9.26 -13.70 11.20
N THR A 82 -8.83 -12.87 12.15
CA THR A 82 -9.70 -12.07 13.02
C THR A 82 -10.52 -11.05 12.22
N GLU A 83 -9.91 -10.33 11.28
CA GLU A 83 -10.60 -9.37 10.41
C GLU A 83 -11.66 -10.09 9.55
N ARG A 84 -11.34 -11.27 8.99
CA ARG A 84 -12.32 -12.08 8.25
C ARG A 84 -13.46 -12.57 9.14
N ALA A 85 -13.17 -12.97 10.38
CA ALA A 85 -14.20 -13.37 11.34
C ALA A 85 -15.13 -12.20 11.70
N LEU A 86 -14.58 -11.02 11.99
CA LEU A 86 -15.35 -9.81 12.30
C LEU A 86 -16.22 -9.35 11.12
N ARG A 87 -15.69 -9.38 9.89
CA ARG A 87 -16.46 -9.03 8.69
C ARG A 87 -17.64 -9.99 8.45
N ARG A 88 -17.46 -11.29 8.73
CA ARG A 88 -18.55 -12.29 8.63
C ARG A 88 -19.62 -12.05 9.69
N TRP A 89 -19.22 -11.79 10.93
CA TRP A 89 -20.15 -11.47 12.02
C TRP A 89 -20.96 -10.21 11.73
N ALA A 90 -20.31 -9.14 11.26
CA ALA A 90 -21.00 -7.88 10.94
C ALA A 90 -21.92 -7.95 9.70
N ALA A 91 -21.83 -9.01 8.91
CA ALA A 91 -22.67 -9.25 7.73
C ALA A 91 -23.78 -10.29 7.99
N ALA A 92 -23.85 -10.84 9.20
CA ALA A 92 -24.91 -11.73 9.68
C ALA A 92 -25.92 -10.93 10.52
#